data_AF-E1LD09-F1
#
_entry.id   AF-E1LD09-F1
#
_cell.length_a   1.000
_cell.length_b   1.000
_cell.length_c   1.000
_cell.angle_alpha   90.00
_cell.angle_beta   90.00
_cell.angle_gamma   90.00
#
_symmetry.space_group_name_H-M   'P 1'
#
loop_
_entity.id
_entity.type
_entity.pdbx_description
1 polymer ?
#
loop_
_entity_poly.entity_id
_entity_poly.type
_entity_poly.pdbx_seq_one_letter_code
_entity_poly.pdbx_strand_id
1 'polypeptide(L)'
;MRKEMYPAVFSTDGENGYTVSFPDLLGCVTEGDTLCEAVEMAEDALGIYLYSLSEDGEDFPKASNPIDIKCNEGEFIDLVKWDEEEYLKRTDNKAVKKTLTIPSWLNHKAEEKQLNFSQILQRALKQELELI
;
A
#
# COMPACT_ATOMS: atom_id res chain seq x y z
N MET A 1 2.78 -7.67 -7.01
CA MET A 1 1.70 -6.68 -6.78
C MET A 1 2.15 -5.35 -7.38
N ARG A 2 1.24 -4.41 -7.63
CA ARG A 2 1.55 -3.12 -8.27
C ARG A 2 2.39 -2.24 -7.33
N LYS A 3 3.27 -1.44 -7.93
CA LYS A 3 4.06 -0.43 -7.23
C LYS A 3 3.98 0.84 -8.05
N GLU A 4 3.57 1.93 -7.42
CA GLU A 4 3.37 3.21 -8.07
C GLU A 4 4.09 4.31 -7.28
N MET A 5 4.36 5.43 -7.94
CA MET A 5 4.90 6.62 -7.30
C MET A 5 4.14 7.83 -7.83
N TYR A 6 3.63 8.65 -6.91
CA TYR A 6 2.96 9.89 -7.25
C TYR A 6 3.68 11.07 -6.63
N PRO A 7 3.86 12.17 -7.39
CA PRO A 7 4.30 13.41 -6.81
C PRO A 7 3.22 13.96 -5.88
N ALA A 8 3.61 14.26 -4.65
CA ALA A 8 2.80 14.98 -3.69
C ALA A 8 3.36 16.39 -3.53
N VAL A 9 2.47 17.38 -3.52
CA VAL A 9 2.81 18.77 -3.24
C VAL A 9 2.54 19.03 -1.76
N PHE A 10 3.60 19.34 -1.03
CA PHE A 10 3.56 19.77 0.36
C PHE A 10 3.53 21.30 0.38
N SER A 11 2.64 21.87 1.18
CA SER A 11 2.47 23.31 1.36
C SER A 11 2.49 23.64 2.86
N THR A 12 3.22 24.69 3.23
CA THR A 12 3.26 25.22 4.60
C THR A 12 3.44 26.73 4.57
N ASP A 13 2.90 27.42 5.57
CA ASP A 13 3.15 28.85 5.81
C ASP A 13 4.34 29.10 6.76
N GLY A 14 5.00 28.04 7.24
CA GLY A 14 6.15 28.10 8.13
C GLY A 14 5.82 28.27 9.61
N GLU A 15 4.55 28.47 9.97
CA GLU A 15 4.08 28.55 11.36
C GLU A 15 3.21 27.35 11.74
N ASN A 16 2.44 26.84 10.78
CA ASN A 16 1.52 25.72 10.95
C ASN A 16 2.09 24.42 10.35
N GLY A 17 1.32 23.32 10.51
CA GLY A 17 1.62 22.04 9.89
C GLY A 17 1.70 22.09 8.36
N TYR A 18 1.81 20.91 7.75
CA TYR A 18 1.88 20.76 6.30
C TYR A 18 0.54 20.27 5.78
N THR A 19 0.06 20.87 4.70
CA THR A 19 -0.98 20.28 3.86
C THR A 19 -0.32 19.57 2.70
N VAL A 20 -0.80 18.36 2.38
CA VAL A 20 -0.28 17.55 1.30
C VAL A 20 -1.40 17.24 0.32
N SER A 21 -1.13 17.40 -0.98
CA SER A 21 -2.07 17.09 -2.03
C SER A 21 -1.40 16.40 -3.20
N PHE A 22 -2.16 15.59 -3.94
CA PHE A 22 -1.68 14.88 -5.11
C PHE A 22 -2.31 15.47 -6.38
N PRO A 23 -1.53 16.12 -7.26
CA PRO A 23 -2.09 16.80 -8.44
C PRO A 23 -2.90 15.90 -9.37
N ASP A 24 -2.52 14.62 -9.46
CA ASP A 24 -3.15 13.64 -10.36
C ASP A 24 -4.30 12.87 -9.70
N LEU A 25 -4.46 12.98 -8.38
CA LEU A 25 -5.45 12.23 -7.60
C LEU A 25 -6.47 13.21 -7.01
N LEU A 26 -7.51 13.49 -7.79
CA LEU A 26 -8.51 14.50 -7.43
C LEU A 26 -9.14 14.20 -6.07
N GLY A 27 -9.03 15.16 -5.14
CA GLY A 27 -9.58 15.05 -3.79
C GLY A 27 -8.70 14.29 -2.80
N CYS A 28 -7.54 13.78 -3.22
CA CYS A 28 -6.55 13.20 -2.32
C CYS A 28 -5.74 14.30 -1.63
N VAL A 29 -6.20 14.70 -0.44
CA VAL A 29 -5.60 15.74 0.40
C VAL A 29 -5.50 15.23 1.82
N THR A 30 -4.40 15.57 2.49
CA THR A 30 -4.14 15.22 3.88
C THR A 30 -3.29 16.29 4.55
N GLU A 31 -3.04 16.17 5.84
CA GLU A 31 -2.26 17.11 6.62
C GLU A 31 -1.49 16.43 7.75
N GLY A 32 -0.48 17.10 8.29
CA GLY A 32 0.24 16.68 9.48
C GLY A 32 0.92 17.85 10.18
N ASP A 33 1.05 17.79 11.50
CA ASP A 33 1.60 18.90 12.30
C ASP A 33 3.11 19.05 12.11
N THR A 34 3.78 17.97 11.69
CA THR A 34 5.20 17.93 11.37
C THR A 34 5.45 17.39 9.98
N LEU A 35 6.64 17.64 9.42
CA LEU A 35 7.00 17.08 8.12
C LEU A 35 6.96 15.55 8.12
N CYS A 36 7.46 14.90 9.19
CA CYS A 36 7.42 13.45 9.30
C CYS A 36 5.99 12.92 9.28
N GLU A 37 5.11 13.51 10.10
CA GLU A 37 3.70 13.13 10.13
C GLU A 37 3.02 13.38 8.78
N ALA A 38 3.29 14.50 8.12
CA ALA A 38 2.72 14.81 6.82
C ALA A 38 3.13 13.80 5.73
N VAL A 39 4.37 13.30 5.77
CA VAL A 39 4.83 12.22 4.87
C VAL A 39 4.09 10.92 5.18
N GLU A 40 4.00 10.52 6.45
CA GLU A 40 3.26 9.31 6.86
C GLU A 40 1.77 9.40 6.43
N MET A 41 1.16 10.56 6.65
CA MET A 41 -0.22 10.83 6.27
C MET A 41 -0.42 10.86 4.75
N ALA A 42 0.58 11.30 3.98
CA ALA A 42 0.58 11.26 2.53
C ALA A 42 0.66 9.83 1.99
N GLU A 43 1.52 8.98 2.58
CA GLU A 43 1.59 7.55 2.25
C GLU A 43 0.25 6.84 2.50
N ASP A 44 -0.40 7.17 3.63
CA ASP A 44 -1.71 6.62 3.97
C ASP A 44 -2.82 7.10 3.03
N ALA A 45 -2.87 8.40 2.74
CA ALA A 45 -3.86 8.97 1.82
C ALA A 45 -3.71 8.39 0.40
N LEU A 46 -2.47 8.29 -0.11
CA LEU A 46 -2.18 7.66 -1.40
C LEU A 46 -2.61 6.20 -1.41
N GLY A 47 -2.28 5.47 -0.34
CA GLY A 47 -2.63 4.06 -0.20
C GLY A 47 -4.13 3.81 -0.20
N ILE A 48 -4.89 4.63 0.53
CA ILE A 48 -6.36 4.55 0.57
C ILE A 48 -6.95 4.81 -0.82
N TYR A 49 -6.48 5.87 -1.49
CA TYR A 49 -7.01 6.29 -2.80
C TYR A 49 -6.76 5.23 -3.88
N LEU A 50 -5.53 4.73 -4.00
CA LEU A 50 -5.21 3.72 -5.02
C LEU A 50 -5.84 2.37 -4.69
N TYR A 51 -5.96 2.03 -3.41
CA TYR A 51 -6.64 0.81 -3.00
C TYR A 51 -8.14 0.86 -3.35
N SER A 52 -8.84 1.98 -3.13
CA SER A 52 -10.26 2.08 -3.52
C SER A 52 -10.46 1.92 -5.03
N LEU A 53 -9.61 2.55 -5.85
CA LEU A 53 -9.65 2.36 -7.31
C LEU A 53 -9.43 0.88 -7.68
N SER A 54 -8.52 0.21 -6.99
CA SER A 54 -8.29 -1.23 -7.19
C SER A 54 -9.49 -2.08 -6.82
N GLU A 55 -10.20 -1.76 -5.74
CA GLU A 55 -11.40 -2.51 -5.32
C GLU A 55 -12.55 -2.31 -6.31
N ASP A 56 -12.68 -1.12 -6.87
CA ASP A 56 -13.70 -0.78 -7.87
C ASP A 56 -13.33 -1.27 -9.30
N GLY A 57 -12.11 -1.80 -9.48
CA GLY A 57 -11.61 -2.27 -10.78
C GLY A 57 -11.28 -1.15 -11.76
N GLU A 58 -11.02 0.05 -11.25
CA GLU A 58 -10.65 1.23 -12.02
C GLU A 58 -9.14 1.30 -12.26
N ASP A 59 -8.75 1.94 -13.36
CA ASP A 59 -7.35 2.20 -13.68
C ASP A 59 -6.80 3.34 -12.81
N PHE A 60 -5.51 3.27 -12.46
CA PHE A 60 -4.87 4.36 -11.74
C PHE A 60 -4.63 5.57 -12.64
N PRO A 61 -4.91 6.80 -12.17
CA PRO A 61 -4.55 8.03 -12.89
C PRO A 61 -3.05 8.05 -13.20
N LYS A 62 -2.65 8.53 -14.37
CA LYS A 62 -1.22 8.59 -14.69
C LYS A 62 -0.52 9.64 -13.83
N ALA A 63 0.54 9.24 -13.12
CA ALA A 63 1.38 10.17 -12.38
C ALA A 63 2.05 11.18 -13.31
N SER A 64 1.98 12.46 -12.94
CA SER A 64 2.70 13.55 -13.56
C SER A 64 4.20 13.42 -13.30
N ASN A 65 5.01 13.95 -14.22
CA ASN A 65 6.43 14.06 -13.99
C ASN A 65 6.69 15.16 -12.93
N PRO A 66 7.42 14.88 -11.84
CA PRO A 66 7.70 15.87 -10.80
C PRO A 66 8.32 17.17 -11.32
N ILE A 67 9.10 17.09 -12.42
CA ILE A 67 9.78 18.24 -13.01
C ILE A 67 8.78 19.23 -13.65
N ASP A 68 7.62 18.74 -14.09
CA ASP A 68 6.61 19.55 -14.78
C ASP A 68 5.66 20.25 -13.79
N ILE A 69 5.72 19.91 -12.51
CA ILE A 69 4.89 20.49 -11.45
C ILE A 69 5.53 21.78 -10.94
N LYS A 70 4.73 22.85 -10.89
CA LYS A 70 5.18 24.15 -10.40
C LYS A 70 4.80 24.31 -8.94
N CYS A 71 5.77 24.69 -8.12
CA CYS A 71 5.56 25.06 -6.72
C CYS A 71 5.58 26.57 -6.54
N ASN A 72 4.71 27.06 -5.67
CA ASN A 72 4.72 28.42 -5.16
C ASN A 72 5.70 28.55 -3.98
N GLU A 73 5.83 29.76 -3.44
CA GLU A 73 6.59 29.98 -2.20
C GLU A 73 5.95 29.20 -1.04
N GLY A 74 6.75 28.46 -0.28
CA GLY A 74 6.28 27.58 0.80
C GLY A 74 5.84 26.18 0.33
N GLU A 75 5.95 25.88 -0.96
CA GLU A 75 5.63 24.56 -1.51
C GLU A 75 6.87 23.79 -1.97
N PHE A 76 6.83 22.47 -1.83
CA PHE A 76 7.80 21.56 -2.41
C PHE A 76 7.15 20.24 -2.81
N ILE A 77 7.86 19.45 -3.62
CA ILE A 77 7.40 18.15 -4.10
C ILE A 77 8.20 17.06 -3.41
N ASP A 78 7.49 16.02 -2.97
CA ASP A 78 8.10 14.74 -2.65
C ASP A 78 7.42 13.61 -3.43
N LEU A 79 8.17 12.54 -3.70
CA LEU A 79 7.65 11.35 -4.36
C LEU A 79 7.17 10.35 -3.32
N VAL A 80 5.87 10.18 -3.24
CA VAL A 80 5.27 9.21 -2.33
C VAL A 80 5.12 7.88 -3.06
N LYS A 81 5.76 6.84 -2.51
CA LYS A 81 5.71 5.48 -3.06
C LYS A 81 4.50 4.76 -2.49
N TRP A 82 3.78 4.06 -3.36
CA TRP A 82 2.81 3.05 -2.96
C TRP A 82 3.28 1.67 -3.38
N ASP A 83 3.20 0.73 -2.44
CA ASP A 83 3.48 -0.69 -2.67
C ASP A 83 2.26 -1.47 -2.20
N GLU A 84 1.49 -2.01 -3.15
CA GLU A 84 0.20 -2.66 -2.89
C GLU A 84 0.35 -3.83 -1.90
N GLU A 85 1.47 -4.56 -1.98
CA GLU A 85 1.75 -5.67 -1.06
C GLU A 85 2.03 -5.19 0.37
N GLU A 86 2.85 -4.14 0.51
CA GLU A 86 3.18 -3.54 1.80
C GLU A 86 1.94 -2.93 2.46
N TYR A 87 1.12 -2.24 1.67
CA TYR A 87 -0.16 -1.68 2.10
C TYR A 87 -1.07 -2.77 2.65
N LEU A 88 -1.31 -3.84 1.87
CA LEU A 88 -2.17 -4.95 2.31
C LEU A 88 -1.64 -5.68 3.54
N LYS A 89 -0.32 -5.88 3.66
CA LYS A 89 0.28 -6.47 4.88
C LYS A 89 -0.01 -5.63 6.13
N ARG A 90 -0.09 -4.31 5.99
CA ARG A 90 -0.39 -3.37 7.07
C ARG A 90 -1.89 -3.28 7.37
N THR A 91 -2.74 -3.24 6.33
CA THR A 91 -4.17 -2.92 6.47
C THR A 91 -5.09 -4.15 6.49
N ASP A 92 -4.72 -5.25 5.83
CA ASP A 92 -5.48 -6.51 5.79
C ASP A 92 -4.65 -7.71 6.27
N ASN A 93 -4.26 -7.66 7.54
CA ASN A 93 -3.52 -8.74 8.20
C ASN A 93 -4.43 -9.82 8.83
N LYS A 94 -5.73 -9.82 8.52
CA LYS A 94 -6.69 -10.71 9.15
C LYS A 94 -6.50 -12.14 8.64
N ALA A 95 -6.36 -13.08 9.58
CA ALA A 95 -6.30 -14.50 9.22
C ALA A 95 -7.66 -14.97 8.68
N VAL A 96 -7.72 -15.33 7.41
CA VAL A 96 -8.93 -15.88 6.78
C VAL A 96 -8.89 -17.41 6.82
N LYS A 97 -9.88 -18.03 7.47
CA LYS A 97 -10.03 -19.51 7.50
C LYS A 97 -10.29 -20.01 6.08
N LYS A 98 -9.52 -21.02 5.65
CA LYS A 98 -9.73 -21.75 4.39
C LYS A 98 -10.07 -23.21 4.67
N THR A 99 -11.14 -23.71 4.04
CA THR A 99 -11.51 -25.13 4.04
C THR A 99 -10.98 -25.75 2.75
N LEU A 100 -10.18 -26.82 2.86
CA LEU A 100 -9.51 -27.45 1.72
C LEU A 100 -9.54 -28.97 1.83
N THR A 101 -9.22 -29.64 0.72
CA THR A 101 -9.19 -31.10 0.63
C THR A 101 -7.83 -31.55 0.13
N ILE A 102 -7.25 -32.55 0.80
CA ILE A 102 -6.01 -33.22 0.40
C ILE A 102 -6.21 -34.74 0.39
N PRO A 103 -5.41 -35.50 -0.38
CA PRO A 103 -5.44 -36.96 -0.30
C PRO A 103 -5.19 -37.48 1.13
N SER A 104 -5.94 -38.50 1.56
CA SER A 104 -5.83 -39.06 2.93
C SER A 104 -4.42 -39.54 3.27
N TRP A 105 -3.70 -40.15 2.32
CA TRP A 105 -2.33 -40.61 2.53
C TRP A 105 -1.36 -39.46 2.87
N LEU A 106 -1.62 -38.26 2.34
CA LEU A 106 -0.81 -37.07 2.59
C LEU A 106 -1.13 -36.50 3.97
N ASN A 107 -2.41 -36.50 4.36
CA ASN A 107 -2.83 -36.08 5.70
C ASN A 107 -2.15 -36.91 6.78
N HIS A 108 -2.23 -38.25 6.69
CA HIS A 108 -1.61 -39.14 7.68
C HIS A 108 -0.10 -38.89 7.80
N LYS A 109 0.63 -38.79 6.68
CA LYS A 109 2.07 -38.51 6.71
C LYS A 109 2.42 -37.13 7.30
N ALA A 110 1.56 -36.15 7.12
CA ALA A 110 1.75 -34.81 7.67
C ALA A 110 1.45 -34.77 9.18
N GLU A 111 0.41 -35.47 9.63
CA GLU A 111 0.05 -35.61 11.05
C GLU A 111 1.10 -36.39 11.85
N GLU A 112 1.63 -37.49 11.30
CA GLU A 112 2.74 -38.26 11.91
C GLU A 112 3.97 -37.38 12.19
N LYS A 113 4.22 -36.41 11.30
CA LYS A 113 5.31 -35.45 11.41
C LYS A 113 4.91 -34.16 12.15
N GLN A 114 3.68 -34.08 12.67
CA GLN A 114 3.12 -32.92 13.36
C GLN A 114 3.26 -31.61 12.57
N LEU A 115 3.03 -31.67 11.26
CA LEU A 115 3.17 -30.52 10.39
C LEU A 115 2.03 -29.52 10.58
N ASN A 116 2.36 -28.22 10.51
CA ASN A 116 1.36 -27.16 10.53
C ASN A 116 0.86 -26.88 9.10
N PHE A 117 -0.30 -27.42 8.76
CA PHE A 117 -0.92 -27.25 7.43
C PHE A 117 -1.10 -25.79 7.03
N SER A 118 -1.53 -24.93 7.97
CA SER A 118 -1.76 -23.51 7.70
C SER A 118 -0.46 -22.79 7.34
N GLN A 119 0.62 -23.02 8.09
CA GLN A 119 1.93 -22.42 7.80
C GLN A 119 2.53 -22.94 6.49
N ILE A 120 2.40 -24.24 6.20
CA ILE A 120 2.88 -24.82 4.95
C ILE A 120 2.12 -24.22 3.76
N LEU A 121 0.79 -24.11 3.86
CA LEU A 121 -0.04 -23.49 2.83
C LEU A 121 0.36 -22.02 2.61
N GLN A 122 0.50 -21.24 3.68
CA GLN A 122 0.94 -19.85 3.59
C GLN A 122 2.32 -19.72 2.93
N ARG A 123 3.28 -20.56 3.32
CA ARG A 123 4.62 -20.57 2.71
C ARG A 123 4.56 -20.92 1.23
N ALA A 124 3.85 -21.97 0.87
CA ALA A 124 3.70 -22.39 -0.53
C ALA A 124 3.04 -21.29 -1.37
N LEU A 125 1.95 -20.69 -0.88
CA LEU A 125 1.29 -19.56 -1.56
C LEU A 125 2.23 -18.37 -1.74
N LYS A 126 3.01 -18.00 -0.72
CA LYS A 126 3.98 -16.91 -0.84
C LYS A 126 5.06 -17.21 -1.89
N GLN A 127 5.51 -18.45 -2.00
CA GLN A 127 6.48 -18.86 -3.04
C GLN A 127 5.88 -18.81 -4.44
N GLU A 128 4.66 -19.35 -4.63
CA GLU A 128 3.96 -19.33 -5.92
C GLU A 128 3.59 -17.91 -6.37
N LEU A 129 3.41 -16.98 -5.43
CA LEU A 129 3.13 -15.57 -5.69
C LEU A 129 4.40 -14.70 -5.73
N GLU A 130 5.60 -15.30 -5.66
CA GLU A 130 6.91 -14.61 -5.70
C GLU A 130 7.09 -13.56 -4.59
N LEU A 131 6.50 -13.79 -3.41
CA LEU A 131 6.57 -12.89 -2.26
C LEU A 131 7.74 -13.20 -1.30
N ILE A 132 8.46 -14.32 -1.53
CA ILE A 132 9.67 -14.78 -0.81
C ILE A 132 10.57 -15.64 -1.69
#